data_AF-A0A815USE6-F1
#
_entry.id   AF-A0A815USE6-F1
#
_cell.length_a   1.000
_cell.length_b   1.000
_cell.length_c   1.000
_cell.angle_alpha   90.00
_cell.angle_beta   90.00
_cell.angle_gamma   90.00
#
_symmetry.space_group_name_H-M   'P 1'
#
loop_
_entity.id
_entity.type
_entity.pdbx_description
1 polymer ?
#
loop_
_entity_poly.entity_id
_entity_poly.type
_entity_poly.pdbx_seq_one_letter_code
_entity_poly.pdbx_strand_id
1 'polypeptide(L)'
;IIFVYDFLPCCETLQKRHFSANNSLLKGWSNPYNISGEDRPFSAGKGTNQSGLLAESLIWEYVVQISSFIRTLHAASLACRCLHLSRLLVDGDSKTGRAKSRIWLSGVGIADILDGPMNGTIHAHIQSDLQDFGRLILMLACNSIVGAQKEHLQTSLEIVQRSYSHDLKNLILHFLVPSNTIKPKSINECMPMIGARFYAHIDNLHVRGDILENELAK
;
A
#
# COMPACT_ATOMS: atom_id res chain seq x y z
N ILE A 1 -10.21 -2.77 28.41
CA ILE A 1 -9.42 -3.82 27.72
C ILE A 1 -8.11 -3.17 27.28
N ILE A 2 -6.96 -3.79 27.56
CA ILE A 2 -5.63 -3.28 27.19
C ILE A 2 -5.01 -4.31 26.24
N PHE A 3 -4.47 -3.83 25.11
CA PHE A 3 -3.74 -4.65 24.14
C PHE A 3 -2.27 -4.28 24.22
N VAL A 4 -1.41 -5.27 24.41
CA VAL A 4 0.05 -5.09 24.50
C VAL A 4 0.68 -5.68 23.24
N TYR A 5 1.50 -4.90 22.57
CA TYR A 5 2.23 -5.27 21.35
C TYR A 5 3.71 -4.97 21.51
N ASP A 6 4.53 -5.54 20.63
CA ASP A 6 5.95 -5.21 20.55
C ASP A 6 6.15 -3.72 20.27
N PHE A 7 7.07 -3.11 21.02
CA PHE A 7 7.43 -1.72 20.84
C PHE A 7 8.42 -1.58 19.67
N LEU A 8 7.98 -0.90 18.62
CA LEU A 8 8.79 -0.61 17.44
C LEU A 8 9.27 0.85 17.47
N PRO A 9 10.52 1.13 17.90
CA PRO A 9 11.02 2.50 17.99
C PRO A 9 11.12 3.14 16.60
N CYS A 10 10.93 4.46 16.55
CA CYS A 10 11.09 5.29 15.34
C CYS A 10 10.20 4.93 14.14
N CYS A 11 9.25 4.00 14.30
CA CYS A 11 8.29 3.68 13.25
C CYS A 11 7.24 4.78 13.13
N GLU A 12 6.80 5.05 11.90
CA GLU A 12 5.65 5.91 11.63
C GLU A 12 4.68 5.25 10.67
N THR A 13 3.44 5.73 10.63
CA THR A 13 2.42 5.15 9.75
C THR A 13 2.72 5.49 8.28
N LEU A 14 2.35 4.59 7.36
CA LEU A 14 2.40 4.88 5.91
C LEU A 14 1.61 6.14 5.57
N GLN A 15 0.48 6.35 6.26
CA GLN A 15 -0.30 7.57 6.14
C GLN A 15 0.54 8.82 6.45
N LYS A 16 1.27 8.84 7.56
CA LYS A 16 2.13 9.97 7.93
C LYS A 16 3.31 10.13 6.97
N ARG A 17 3.94 9.02 6.56
CA ARG A 17 5.09 9.02 5.64
C ARG A 17 4.77 9.69 4.31
N HIS A 18 3.67 9.27 3.66
CA HIS A 18 3.37 9.69 2.28
C HIS A 18 2.34 10.81 2.20
N PHE A 19 1.40 10.88 3.16
CA PHE A 19 0.22 11.73 3.08
C PHE A 19 0.15 12.82 4.18
N SER A 20 1.25 13.08 4.90
CA SER A 20 1.30 14.21 5.84
C SER A 20 1.22 15.54 5.10
N ALA A 21 0.57 16.53 5.71
CA ALA A 21 0.32 17.86 5.15
C ALA A 21 1.61 18.57 4.67
N ASN A 22 2.80 18.21 5.16
CA ASN A 22 4.05 18.79 4.66
C ASN A 22 4.48 18.24 3.28
N ASN A 23 3.95 17.08 2.86
CA ASN A 23 4.08 16.57 1.49
C ASN A 23 2.98 17.14 0.56
N SER A 24 2.12 18.04 1.06
CA SER A 24 1.13 18.77 0.25
C SER A 24 1.79 19.90 -0.56
N LEU A 25 2.79 19.57 -1.37
CA LEU A 25 3.13 20.38 -2.56
C LEU A 25 1.99 20.37 -3.60
N LEU A 26 0.88 19.71 -3.29
CA LEU A 26 -0.39 19.68 -4.01
C LEU A 26 -1.33 20.85 -3.66
N LYS A 27 -0.79 22.06 -3.44
CA LYS A 27 -1.64 23.27 -3.48
C LYS A 27 -1.98 23.59 -4.95
N GLY A 28 -3.21 23.26 -5.36
CA GLY A 28 -3.93 23.85 -6.49
C GLY A 28 -3.51 23.42 -7.91
N TRP A 29 -2.21 23.33 -8.22
CA TRP A 29 -1.74 23.24 -9.62
C TRP A 29 -1.24 21.86 -10.06
N SER A 30 -0.87 21.01 -9.12
CA SER A 30 -0.31 19.67 -9.33
C SER A 30 -1.27 18.54 -8.90
N ASN A 31 -2.54 18.86 -8.67
CA ASN A 31 -3.54 17.87 -8.24
C ASN A 31 -3.73 16.81 -9.35
N PRO A 32 -3.41 15.53 -9.11
CA PRO A 32 -3.58 14.48 -10.11
C PRO A 32 -5.05 14.29 -10.53
N TYR A 33 -6.00 14.77 -9.73
CA TYR A 33 -7.44 14.74 -10.03
C TYR A 33 -7.93 15.94 -10.88
N ASN A 34 -7.09 16.93 -11.18
CA ASN A 34 -7.42 18.03 -12.09
C ASN A 34 -7.16 17.61 -13.55
N ILE A 35 -7.99 16.69 -14.04
CA ILE A 35 -7.99 16.21 -15.45
C ILE A 35 -8.66 17.23 -16.39
N SER A 36 -9.60 18.04 -15.90
CA SER A 36 -10.41 18.98 -16.70
C SER A 36 -9.67 20.26 -17.10
N GLY A 37 -8.52 20.58 -16.49
CA GLY A 37 -7.64 21.64 -16.99
C GLY A 37 -8.19 23.06 -16.85
N GLU A 38 -9.24 23.28 -16.07
CA GLU A 38 -9.71 24.62 -15.75
C GLU A 38 -8.69 25.31 -14.83
N ASP A 39 -8.29 26.52 -15.23
CA ASP A 39 -7.29 27.42 -14.64
C ASP A 39 -5.82 26.96 -14.65
N ARG A 40 -5.27 26.68 -15.84
CA ARG A 40 -3.81 26.65 -16.05
C ARG A 40 -3.34 27.95 -16.74
N PRO A 41 -2.42 28.74 -16.14
CA PRO A 41 -1.78 29.83 -16.88
C PRO A 41 -1.03 29.26 -18.09
N PHE A 42 -1.08 29.99 -19.20
CA PHE A 42 -0.62 29.61 -20.55
C PHE A 42 0.85 29.13 -20.65
N SER A 43 1.62 29.24 -19.57
CA SER A 43 3.05 28.91 -19.47
C SER A 43 3.35 27.50 -18.93
N ALA A 44 2.36 26.78 -18.38
CA ALA A 44 2.57 25.42 -17.86
C ALA A 44 2.53 24.40 -19.01
N GLY A 45 3.59 24.42 -19.81
CA GLY A 45 3.79 23.55 -20.96
C GLY A 45 3.71 22.06 -20.63
N LYS A 46 3.40 21.27 -21.66
CA LYS A 46 3.48 19.81 -21.76
C LYS A 46 4.70 19.23 -21.02
N GLY A 47 4.52 18.96 -19.74
CA GLY A 47 5.40 18.13 -18.93
C GLY A 47 4.53 17.09 -18.27
N THR A 48 4.87 15.82 -18.42
CA THR A 48 4.29 14.72 -17.66
C THR A 48 4.51 15.02 -16.17
N ASN A 49 3.50 15.56 -15.48
CA ASN A 49 3.53 15.85 -14.05
C ASN A 49 3.63 14.54 -13.25
N GLN A 50 4.86 14.01 -13.13
CA GLN A 50 5.25 12.98 -12.15
C GLN A 50 5.58 13.60 -10.78
N SER A 51 5.38 14.91 -10.62
CA SER A 51 5.65 15.67 -9.40
C SER A 51 4.68 15.27 -8.29
N GLY A 52 5.01 14.18 -7.58
CA GLY A 52 4.30 13.72 -6.38
C GLY A 52 3.83 12.27 -6.40
N LEU A 53 3.99 11.53 -7.50
CA LEU A 53 3.68 10.10 -7.53
C LEU A 53 4.82 9.28 -6.91
N LEU A 54 4.48 8.17 -6.26
CA LEU A 54 5.48 7.28 -5.66
C LEU A 54 6.20 6.48 -6.75
N ALA A 55 7.49 6.17 -6.51
CA ALA A 55 8.23 5.28 -7.39
C ALA A 55 7.58 3.90 -7.41
N GLU A 56 7.42 3.31 -8.60
CA GLU A 56 6.75 2.01 -8.74
C GLU A 56 7.49 0.90 -7.96
N SER A 57 8.83 0.94 -7.94
CA SER A 57 9.65 0.01 -7.16
C SER A 57 9.27 0.01 -5.68
N LEU A 58 9.05 1.20 -5.10
CA LEU A 58 8.64 1.35 -3.71
C LEU A 58 7.23 0.79 -3.47
N ILE A 59 6.31 0.99 -4.41
CA ILE A 59 4.96 0.40 -4.34
C ILE A 59 5.06 -1.13 -4.34
N TRP A 60 5.89 -1.71 -5.20
CA TRP A 60 6.09 -3.16 -5.24
C TRP A 60 6.74 -3.72 -3.97
N GLU A 61 7.70 -3.02 -3.37
CA GLU A 61 8.25 -3.39 -2.06
C GLU A 61 7.17 -3.46 -0.98
N TYR A 62 6.21 -2.52 -1.01
CA TYR A 62 5.07 -2.52 -0.12
C TYR A 62 4.11 -3.68 -0.43
N VAL A 63 3.78 -3.91 -1.70
CA VAL A 63 2.93 -5.01 -2.16
C VAL A 63 3.48 -6.37 -1.72
N VAL A 64 4.80 -6.61 -1.88
CA VAL A 64 5.43 -7.88 -1.51
C VAL A 64 5.33 -8.13 0.00
N GLN A 65 5.61 -7.13 0.82
CA GLN A 65 5.53 -7.28 2.28
C GLN A 65 4.09 -7.41 2.77
N ILE A 66 3.18 -6.57 2.27
CA ILE A 66 1.77 -6.59 2.66
C ILE A 66 1.10 -7.91 2.26
N SER A 67 1.34 -8.38 1.04
CA SER A 67 0.80 -9.67 0.57
C SER A 67 1.32 -10.85 1.41
N SER A 68 2.56 -10.78 1.90
CA SER A 68 3.10 -11.78 2.82
C SER A 68 2.35 -11.83 4.16
N PHE A 69 2.03 -10.67 4.76
CA PHE A 69 1.24 -10.62 6.01
C PHE A 69 -0.16 -11.21 5.80
N ILE A 70 -0.83 -10.78 4.73
CA ILE A 70 -2.19 -11.25 4.37
C ILE A 70 -2.18 -12.77 4.16
N ARG A 71 -1.18 -13.29 3.42
CA ARG A 71 -1.03 -14.72 3.18
C ARG A 71 -0.88 -15.52 4.47
N THR A 72 -0.05 -15.06 5.41
CA THR A 72 0.13 -15.73 6.70
C THR A 72 -1.16 -15.77 7.52
N LEU A 73 -1.90 -14.65 7.57
CA LEU A 73 -3.16 -14.58 8.30
C LEU A 73 -4.25 -15.46 7.65
N HIS A 74 -4.41 -15.37 6.33
CA HIS A 74 -5.40 -16.16 5.60
C HIS A 74 -5.09 -17.67 5.66
N ALA A 75 -3.81 -18.08 5.65
CA ALA A 75 -3.42 -19.47 5.82
C ALA A 75 -3.79 -20.02 7.21
N ALA A 76 -3.79 -19.17 8.23
CA ALA A 76 -4.27 -19.50 9.57
C ALA A 76 -5.80 -19.41 9.73
N SER A 77 -6.55 -19.19 8.63
CA SER A 77 -8.00 -18.94 8.65
C SER A 77 -8.40 -17.74 9.51
N LEU A 78 -7.55 -16.70 9.53
CA LEU A 78 -7.79 -15.42 10.20
C LEU A 78 -7.93 -14.31 9.16
N ALA A 79 -8.65 -13.24 9.52
CA ALA A 79 -8.75 -12.02 8.73
C ALA A 79 -7.96 -10.89 9.40
N CYS A 80 -7.40 -9.97 8.61
CA CYS A 80 -6.66 -8.82 9.08
C CYS A 80 -7.60 -7.80 9.75
N ARG A 81 -8.73 -7.47 9.11
CA ARG A 81 -9.77 -6.50 9.54
C ARG A 81 -9.28 -5.09 9.86
N CYS A 82 -8.04 -4.77 9.58
CA CYS A 82 -7.41 -3.50 9.91
C CYS A 82 -6.44 -3.01 8.83
N LEU A 83 -6.63 -3.47 7.58
CA LEU A 83 -5.72 -3.17 6.49
C LEU A 83 -5.91 -1.73 5.97
N HIS A 84 -5.33 -0.76 6.69
CA HIS A 84 -5.41 0.67 6.41
C HIS A 84 -4.06 1.35 6.51
N LEU A 85 -3.89 2.49 5.81
CA LEU A 85 -2.66 3.29 5.81
C LEU A 85 -2.24 3.77 7.22
N SER A 86 -3.20 3.95 8.13
CA SER A 86 -2.95 4.33 9.52
C SER A 86 -2.49 3.18 10.42
N ARG A 87 -2.66 1.93 9.98
CA ARG A 87 -2.31 0.72 10.72
C ARG A 87 -1.02 0.07 10.22
N LEU A 88 -0.58 0.41 9.01
CA LEU A 88 0.71 0.00 8.48
C LEU A 88 1.81 0.95 8.95
N LEU A 89 2.79 0.39 9.66
CA LEU A 89 3.94 1.09 10.19
C LEU A 89 5.16 0.82 9.31
N VAL A 90 6.02 1.81 9.14
CA VAL A 90 7.27 1.70 8.38
C VAL A 90 8.43 2.27 9.18
N ASP A 91 9.56 1.59 9.08
CA ASP A 91 10.84 1.97 9.70
C ASP A 91 11.58 3.00 8.82
N GLY A 92 12.49 3.73 9.44
CA GLY A 92 13.38 4.66 8.78
C GLY A 92 13.00 6.10 9.05
N ASP A 93 13.97 6.91 9.43
CA ASP A 93 13.89 8.35 9.40
C ASP A 93 14.18 8.81 7.96
N SER A 94 13.28 9.59 7.36
CA SER A 94 13.49 10.21 6.04
C SER A 94 14.77 11.04 5.98
N LYS A 95 15.31 11.45 7.14
CA LYS A 95 16.54 12.25 7.29
C LYS A 95 17.81 11.41 7.40
N THR A 96 17.74 10.12 7.72
CA THR A 96 18.95 9.30 7.99
C THR A 96 19.49 8.59 6.75
N GLY A 97 18.85 8.70 5.59
CA GLY A 97 19.31 8.09 4.34
C GLY A 97 19.36 6.55 4.35
N ARG A 98 19.00 5.90 5.46
CA ARG A 98 18.94 4.44 5.55
C ARG A 98 17.63 3.99 4.93
N ALA A 99 17.70 3.50 3.70
CA ALA A 99 16.60 2.85 3.01
C ALA A 99 16.14 1.62 3.83
N LYS A 100 15.11 1.82 4.65
CA LYS A 100 14.54 0.76 5.50
C LYS A 100 13.04 0.69 5.36
N SER A 101 12.54 0.35 4.18
CA SER A 101 11.10 0.13 3.93
C SER A 101 10.54 -1.16 4.55
N ARG A 102 10.97 -1.57 5.76
CA ARG A 102 10.31 -2.71 6.44
C ARG A 102 8.94 -2.23 6.90
N ILE A 103 7.91 -3.02 6.64
CA ILE A 103 6.52 -2.73 7.06
C ILE A 103 6.11 -3.64 8.20
N TRP A 104 5.28 -3.12 9.10
CA TRP A 104 4.56 -3.89 10.11
C TRP A 104 3.08 -3.55 10.07
N LEU A 105 2.23 -4.53 10.39
CA LEU A 105 0.81 -4.33 10.59
C LEU A 105 0.52 -4.22 12.09
N SER A 106 -0.09 -3.11 12.50
CA SER A 106 -0.45 -2.84 13.90
C SER A 106 -1.94 -3.06 14.15
N GLY A 107 -2.29 -3.46 15.38
CA GLY A 107 -3.69 -3.55 15.82
C GLY A 107 -4.47 -4.75 15.28
N VAL A 108 -3.78 -5.79 14.80
CA VAL A 108 -4.40 -7.08 14.46
C VAL A 108 -5.03 -7.69 15.72
N GLY A 109 -6.22 -8.27 15.58
CA GLY A 109 -6.97 -8.90 16.68
C GLY A 109 -7.77 -7.95 17.57
N ILE A 110 -7.57 -6.62 17.47
CA ILE A 110 -8.37 -5.64 18.23
C ILE A 110 -9.83 -5.72 17.79
N ALA A 111 -10.08 -5.68 16.48
CA ALA A 111 -11.43 -5.73 15.91
C ALA A 111 -12.15 -7.04 16.24
N ASP A 112 -11.42 -8.17 16.30
CA ASP A 112 -12.00 -9.47 16.63
C ASP A 112 -12.50 -9.57 18.08
N ILE A 113 -11.89 -8.80 18.99
CA ILE A 113 -12.29 -8.74 20.39
C ILE A 113 -13.38 -7.68 20.62
N LEU A 114 -13.27 -6.52 19.96
CA LEU A 114 -14.22 -5.42 20.16
C LEU A 114 -15.57 -5.64 19.47
N ASP A 115 -15.57 -6.19 18.25
CA ASP A 115 -16.80 -6.38 17.48
C ASP A 115 -17.59 -7.64 17.92
N GLY A 116 -17.04 -8.44 18.84
CA GLY A 116 -17.64 -9.69 19.29
C GLY A 116 -17.52 -10.84 18.26
N PRO A 117 -18.29 -11.94 18.39
CA PRO A 117 -18.30 -13.00 17.39
C PRO A 117 -18.63 -12.41 16.02
N MET A 118 -17.81 -12.72 15.01
CA MET A 118 -17.84 -12.08 13.69
C MET A 118 -19.27 -11.82 13.19
N ASN A 119 -19.58 -10.55 12.94
CA ASN A 119 -20.75 -10.15 12.16
C ASN A 119 -20.52 -10.55 10.68
N GLY A 120 -20.65 -11.83 10.38
CA GLY A 120 -20.38 -12.40 9.05
C GLY A 120 -19.53 -13.67 9.11
N THR A 121 -19.26 -14.26 7.95
CA THR A 121 -18.36 -15.42 7.85
C THR A 121 -16.91 -14.95 7.78
N ILE A 122 -15.97 -15.74 8.31
CA ILE A 122 -14.53 -15.50 8.15
C ILE A 122 -14.13 -15.30 6.69
N HIS A 123 -14.78 -16.02 5.77
CA HIS A 123 -14.59 -15.86 4.33
C HIS A 123 -14.95 -14.46 3.83
N ALA A 124 -16.04 -13.86 4.33
CA ALA A 124 -16.41 -12.50 3.94
C ALA A 124 -15.35 -11.48 4.37
N HIS A 125 -14.78 -11.63 5.58
CA HIS A 125 -13.71 -10.77 6.06
C HIS A 125 -12.40 -10.96 5.29
N ILE A 126 -12.02 -12.19 4.96
CA ILE A 126 -10.88 -12.49 4.09
C ILE A 126 -11.05 -11.80 2.72
N GLN A 127 -12.25 -11.84 2.13
CA GLN A 127 -12.51 -11.15 0.87
C GLN A 127 -12.49 -9.62 1.03
N SER A 128 -12.92 -9.10 2.19
CA SER A 128 -12.81 -7.66 2.50
C SER A 128 -11.35 -7.21 2.59
N ASP A 129 -10.49 -7.99 3.25
CA ASP A 129 -9.06 -7.67 3.35
C ASP A 129 -8.40 -7.58 1.97
N LEU A 130 -8.78 -8.45 1.03
CA LEU A 130 -8.32 -8.39 -0.35
C LEU A 130 -8.80 -7.12 -1.08
N GLN A 131 -10.02 -6.67 -0.84
CA GLN A 131 -10.50 -5.40 -1.40
C GLN A 131 -9.76 -4.21 -0.82
N ASP A 132 -9.54 -4.20 0.49
CA ASP A 132 -8.78 -3.15 1.16
C ASP A 132 -7.32 -3.14 0.70
N PHE A 133 -6.75 -4.29 0.36
CA PHE A 133 -5.42 -4.37 -0.27
C PHE A 133 -5.40 -3.64 -1.62
N GLY A 134 -6.37 -3.88 -2.50
CA GLY A 134 -6.49 -3.17 -3.78
C GLY A 134 -6.68 -1.66 -3.62
N ARG A 135 -7.54 -1.23 -2.67
CA ARG A 135 -7.74 0.18 -2.33
C ARG A 135 -6.47 0.84 -1.81
N LEU A 136 -5.71 0.14 -0.98
CA LEU A 136 -4.48 0.65 -0.38
C LEU A 136 -3.41 0.90 -1.44
N ILE A 137 -3.24 -0.04 -2.37
CA ILE A 137 -2.31 0.12 -3.49
C ILE A 137 -2.74 1.30 -4.37
N LEU A 138 -4.04 1.46 -4.64
CA LEU A 138 -4.55 2.59 -5.42
C LEU A 138 -4.26 3.95 -4.75
N MET A 139 -4.49 4.05 -3.43
CA MET A 139 -4.17 5.27 -2.68
C MET A 139 -2.67 5.61 -2.72
N LEU A 140 -1.81 4.59 -2.61
CA LEU A 140 -0.35 4.77 -2.74
C LEU A 140 0.05 5.19 -4.17
N ALA A 141 -0.50 4.54 -5.18
CA ALA A 141 -0.19 4.82 -6.58
C ALA A 141 -0.61 6.23 -7.00
N CYS A 142 -1.77 6.71 -6.53
CA CYS A 142 -2.21 8.08 -6.78
C CYS A 142 -1.62 9.10 -5.79
N ASN A 143 -0.86 8.64 -4.79
CA ASN A 143 -0.44 9.43 -3.63
C ASN A 143 -1.58 10.30 -3.05
N SER A 144 -2.79 9.74 -2.97
CA SER A 144 -3.98 10.41 -2.47
C SER A 144 -4.90 9.45 -1.71
N ILE A 145 -5.27 9.83 -0.47
CA ILE A 145 -6.19 9.05 0.38
C ILE A 145 -7.60 9.02 -0.23
N VAL A 146 -8.03 10.09 -0.89
CA VAL A 146 -9.35 10.14 -1.56
C VAL A 146 -9.39 9.30 -2.84
N GLY A 147 -8.24 8.81 -3.32
CA GLY A 147 -8.15 8.08 -4.58
C GLY A 147 -8.91 6.75 -4.62
N ALA A 148 -9.16 6.14 -3.46
CA ALA A 148 -9.96 4.92 -3.36
C ALA A 148 -11.47 5.18 -3.15
N GLN A 149 -11.91 6.44 -3.07
CA GLN A 149 -13.32 6.78 -2.96
C GLN A 149 -14.04 6.56 -4.30
N LYS A 150 -15.32 6.19 -4.24
CA LYS A 150 -16.12 5.84 -5.42
C LYS A 150 -16.18 6.97 -6.46
N GLU A 151 -16.25 8.21 -5.99
CA GLU A 151 -16.33 9.42 -6.82
C GLU A 151 -15.08 9.64 -7.67
N HIS A 152 -13.92 9.28 -7.15
CA HIS A 152 -12.62 9.53 -7.80
C HIS A 152 -12.00 8.29 -8.43
N LEU A 153 -12.67 7.13 -8.31
CA LEU A 153 -12.10 5.84 -8.67
C LEU A 153 -11.70 5.76 -10.15
N GLN A 154 -12.57 6.24 -11.04
CA GLN A 154 -12.32 6.22 -12.49
C GLN A 154 -11.07 7.04 -12.84
N THR A 155 -10.98 8.25 -12.31
CA THR A 155 -9.81 9.14 -12.46
C THR A 155 -8.54 8.52 -11.89
N SER A 156 -8.61 7.92 -10.69
CA SER A 156 -7.48 7.23 -10.07
C SER A 156 -6.94 6.10 -10.96
N LEU A 157 -7.83 5.31 -11.57
CA LEU A 157 -7.43 4.22 -12.48
C LEU A 157 -6.80 4.75 -13.78
N GLU A 158 -7.27 5.88 -14.30
CA GLU A 158 -6.66 6.53 -15.47
C GLU A 158 -5.26 7.06 -15.19
N ILE A 159 -5.05 7.65 -14.00
CA ILE A 159 -3.71 8.05 -13.53
C ILE A 159 -2.81 6.81 -13.48
N VAL A 160 -3.28 5.73 -12.87
CA VAL A 160 -2.49 4.49 -12.76
C VAL A 160 -2.09 3.95 -14.13
N GLN A 161 -3.04 3.89 -15.06
CA GLN A 161 -2.81 3.41 -16.41
C GLN A 161 -1.76 4.23 -17.17
N ARG A 162 -1.66 5.54 -16.92
CA ARG A 162 -0.73 6.43 -17.61
C ARG A 162 0.66 6.47 -16.98
N SER A 163 0.75 6.17 -15.69
CA SER A 163 1.96 6.42 -14.90
C SER A 163 2.71 5.16 -14.47
N TYR A 164 2.08 3.99 -14.50
CA TYR A 164 2.67 2.74 -14.00
C TYR A 164 2.53 1.57 -14.98
N SER A 165 3.21 0.48 -14.67
CA SER A 165 3.12 -0.76 -15.44
C SER A 165 1.71 -1.36 -15.48
N HIS A 166 1.47 -2.13 -16.54
CA HIS A 166 0.24 -2.91 -16.71
C HIS A 166 0.06 -3.92 -15.56
N ASP A 167 1.14 -4.48 -15.03
CA ASP A 167 1.10 -5.40 -13.89
C ASP A 167 0.50 -4.74 -12.65
N LEU A 168 0.90 -3.50 -12.35
CA LEU A 168 0.37 -2.77 -11.19
C LEU A 168 -1.11 -2.45 -11.37
N LYS A 169 -1.50 -1.99 -12.57
CA LYS A 169 -2.91 -1.74 -12.91
C LYS A 169 -3.74 -3.02 -12.76
N ASN A 170 -3.26 -4.14 -13.30
CA ASN A 170 -3.95 -5.42 -13.26
C ASN A 170 -4.10 -5.92 -11.82
N LEU A 171 -3.06 -5.76 -11.00
CA LEU A 171 -3.10 -6.09 -9.57
C LEU A 171 -4.17 -5.29 -8.84
N ILE A 172 -4.18 -3.96 -9.03
CA ILE A 172 -5.17 -3.07 -8.41
C ILE A 172 -6.58 -3.48 -8.82
N LEU A 173 -6.84 -3.61 -10.13
CA LEU A 173 -8.17 -3.97 -10.64
C LEU A 173 -8.62 -5.35 -10.14
N HIS A 174 -7.70 -6.31 -10.13
CA HIS A 174 -7.98 -7.66 -9.67
C HIS A 174 -8.46 -7.67 -8.22
N PHE A 175 -7.84 -6.90 -7.33
CA PHE A 175 -8.22 -6.91 -5.91
C PHE A 175 -9.32 -5.91 -5.56
N LEU A 176 -9.44 -4.80 -6.29
CA LEU A 176 -10.44 -3.75 -6.05
C LEU A 176 -11.88 -4.19 -6.39
N VAL A 177 -12.05 -4.93 -7.49
CA VAL A 177 -13.37 -5.39 -7.92
C VAL A 177 -13.81 -6.55 -7.02
N PRO A 178 -15.01 -6.54 -6.42
CA PRO A 178 -15.51 -7.70 -5.68
C PRO A 178 -15.51 -8.97 -6.54
N SER A 179 -15.26 -10.15 -5.96
CA SER A 179 -15.39 -11.38 -6.74
C SER A 179 -16.85 -11.57 -7.13
N ASN A 180 -17.15 -11.45 -8.43
CA ASN A 180 -18.48 -11.71 -8.98
C ASN A 180 -18.65 -13.18 -9.38
N THR A 181 -17.63 -14.00 -9.16
CA THR A 181 -17.59 -15.42 -9.54
C THR A 181 -17.75 -16.31 -8.31
N ILE A 182 -18.20 -17.55 -8.54
CA ILE A 182 -18.33 -18.61 -7.52
C ILE A 182 -16.98 -18.90 -6.84
N LYS A 183 -15.86 -18.52 -7.46
CA LYS A 183 -14.52 -18.73 -6.91
C LYS A 183 -14.09 -17.52 -6.07
N PRO A 184 -13.86 -17.69 -4.74
CA PRO A 184 -13.31 -16.63 -3.92
C PRO A 184 -11.87 -16.33 -4.36
N LYS A 185 -11.47 -15.05 -4.29
CA LYS A 185 -10.11 -14.63 -4.61
C LYS A 185 -9.16 -15.08 -3.52
N SER A 186 -7.94 -15.43 -3.93
CA SER A 186 -6.83 -15.69 -3.01
C SER A 186 -5.74 -14.65 -3.16
N ILE A 187 -5.06 -14.32 -2.06
CA ILE A 187 -3.89 -13.46 -2.09
C ILE A 187 -2.78 -14.03 -2.99
N ASN A 188 -2.69 -15.35 -3.14
CA ASN A 188 -1.69 -15.99 -4.00
C ASN A 188 -1.85 -15.63 -5.48
N GLU A 189 -3.03 -15.12 -5.89
CA GLU A 189 -3.26 -14.64 -7.25
C GLU A 189 -2.44 -13.37 -7.57
N CYS A 190 -1.85 -12.70 -6.56
CA CYS A 190 -0.91 -11.60 -6.79
C CYS A 190 0.46 -12.06 -7.31
N MET A 191 0.85 -13.33 -7.08
CA MET A 191 2.21 -13.81 -7.32
C MET A 191 2.66 -13.69 -8.79
N PRO A 192 1.84 -14.04 -9.81
CA PRO A 192 2.24 -13.87 -11.21
C PRO A 192 2.49 -12.42 -11.59
N MET A 193 1.74 -11.48 -11.00
CA MET A 193 1.87 -10.03 -11.26
C MET A 193 3.10 -9.43 -10.58
N ILE A 194 3.48 -9.95 -9.40
CA ILE A 194 4.76 -9.61 -8.77
C ILE A 194 5.92 -10.12 -9.66
N GLY A 195 5.87 -11.41 -10.03
CA GLY A 195 6.82 -12.03 -10.95
C GLY A 195 8.28 -11.86 -10.52
N ALA A 196 9.14 -11.46 -11.46
CA ALA A 196 10.58 -11.32 -11.24
C ALA A 196 10.96 -10.24 -10.20
N ARG A 197 10.04 -9.32 -9.86
CA ARG A 197 10.27 -8.29 -8.84
C ARG A 197 10.53 -8.88 -7.46
N PHE A 198 10.08 -10.11 -7.22
CA PHE A 198 10.36 -10.85 -6.00
C PHE A 198 11.86 -11.09 -5.79
N TYR A 199 12.63 -11.34 -6.87
CA TYR A 199 14.09 -11.50 -6.79
C TYR A 199 14.77 -10.20 -6.37
N ALA A 200 14.40 -9.07 -6.98
CA ALA A 200 14.93 -7.77 -6.59
C ALA A 200 14.65 -7.45 -5.11
N HIS A 201 13.47 -7.83 -4.60
CA HIS A 201 13.16 -7.68 -3.18
C HIS A 201 14.05 -8.56 -2.29
N ILE A 202 14.25 -9.84 -2.65
CA ILE A 202 15.15 -10.74 -1.92
C ILE A 202 16.57 -10.21 -1.92
N ASP A 203 17.09 -9.78 -3.06
CA ASP A 203 18.44 -9.25 -3.18
C ASP A 203 18.64 -8.02 -2.28
N ASN A 204 17.66 -7.11 -2.24
CA ASN A 204 17.68 -5.97 -1.32
C ASN A 204 17.68 -6.40 0.16
N LEU A 205 17.00 -7.50 0.51
CA LEU A 205 17.01 -8.06 1.85
C LEU A 205 18.36 -8.70 2.20
N HIS A 206 19.00 -9.42 1.26
CA HIS A 206 20.32 -10.00 1.45
C HIS A 206 21.39 -8.91 1.63
N VAL A 207 21.44 -7.91 0.75
CA VAL A 207 22.36 -6.77 0.87
C VAL A 207 22.18 -6.07 2.21
N ARG A 208 20.94 -5.91 2.68
CA ARG A 208 20.67 -5.36 4.00
C ARG A 208 21.19 -6.27 5.13
N GLY A 209 21.05 -7.58 4.98
CA GLY A 209 21.62 -8.58 5.88
C GLY A 209 23.13 -8.39 6.01
N ASP A 210 23.84 -8.37 4.89
CA ASP A 210 25.30 -8.18 4.83
C ASP A 210 25.74 -6.88 5.50
N ILE A 211 25.00 -5.78 5.29
CA ILE A 211 25.27 -4.49 5.95
C ILE A 211 25.12 -4.64 7.47
N LEU A 212 24.05 -5.27 7.96
CA LEU A 212 23.83 -5.45 9.39
C LEU A 212 24.87 -6.37 10.02
N GLU A 213 25.25 -7.45 9.34
CA GLU A 213 26.32 -8.35 9.79
C GLU A 213 27.66 -7.63 9.87
N ASN A 214 28.00 -6.81 8.87
CA ASN A 214 29.22 -6.01 8.88
C ASN A 214 29.23 -4.94 9.99
N GLU A 215 28.10 -4.32 10.30
CA GLU A 215 28.01 -3.38 11.43
C GLU A 215 28.03 -4.09 12.79
N LEU A 216 27.54 -5.34 12.88
CA LEU A 216 27.59 -6.14 14.11
C LEU A 216 29.00 -6.70 14.38
N ALA A 217 29.80 -6.89 13.32
CA ALA A 217 31.16 -7.42 13.43
C ALA A 217 32.21 -6.38 13.89
N LYS A 218 31.84 -5.09 13.99
CA LYS A 218 32.71 -4.00 14.47
C LYS A 218 32.65 -3.88 15.99
#